data_AF-A0A929VKS2-F1
#
_entry.id   AF-A0A929VKS2-F1
#
_cell.length_a   1.000
_cell.length_b   1.000
_cell.length_c   1.000
_cell.angle_alpha   90.00
_cell.angle_beta   90.00
_cell.angle_gamma   90.00
#
_symmetry.space_group_name_H-M   'P 1'
#
loop_
_entity.id
_entity.type
_entity.pdbx_description
1 polymer ?
#
loop_
_entity_poly.entity_id
_entity_poly.type
_entity_poly.pdbx_seq_one_letter_code
_entity_poly.pdbx_strand_id
1 'polypeptide(L)'
;MVNKIKALIKKYWYIISVLTITCILIVLASKCDNNISKRDKILTNVEYTDSNGTYHKIYQDKKFKDLKKENKTLYDSLKAYKEQISYLTQFKYQKTYNTGKVTNKPVREDVERVINKKDTIKVYEYKSQDNDSLSYTLKIGSVSRPEWYELKMTIKEKFTLVNKTASDGTNHLTMDTSNKGNITDVTTYKKKEKKGFWKRFKAGPSVSVGYDPIHKNMGMTIGVGVMFDLTK
;
A
#
# COMPACT_ATOMS: atom_id res chain seq x y z
N MET A 1 46.14 -26.44 41.72
CA MET A 1 44.81 -25.81 41.48
C MET A 1 44.28 -26.07 40.06
N VAL A 2 45.15 -26.00 39.03
CA VAL A 2 44.80 -26.21 37.61
C VAL A 2 44.19 -27.59 37.28
N ASN A 3 44.64 -28.67 37.92
CA ASN A 3 44.14 -30.02 37.63
C ASN A 3 42.70 -30.28 38.11
N LYS A 4 42.27 -29.62 39.20
CA LYS A 4 40.88 -29.71 39.69
C LYS A 4 39.90 -28.98 38.76
N ILE A 5 40.35 -27.87 38.19
CA ILE A 5 39.58 -27.09 37.21
C ILE A 5 39.42 -27.89 35.90
N LYS A 6 40.48 -28.53 35.39
CA LYS A 6 40.40 -29.40 34.20
C LYS A 6 39.43 -30.58 34.38
N ALA A 7 39.39 -31.19 35.57
CA ALA A 7 38.47 -32.28 35.88
C ALA A 7 37.00 -31.81 35.92
N LEU A 8 36.72 -30.63 36.48
CA LEU A 8 35.39 -30.03 36.48
C LEU A 8 34.94 -29.64 35.05
N ILE A 9 35.84 -29.10 34.23
CA ILE A 9 35.55 -28.78 32.83
C ILE A 9 35.19 -30.05 32.05
N LYS A 10 35.91 -31.16 32.22
CA LYS A 10 35.55 -32.44 31.58
C LYS A 10 34.19 -32.97 32.05
N LYS A 11 33.87 -32.83 33.34
CA LYS A 11 32.61 -33.32 33.92
C LYS A 11 31.38 -32.52 33.46
N TYR A 12 31.53 -31.20 33.27
CA TYR A 12 30.44 -30.30 32.91
C TYR A 12 30.54 -29.75 31.47
N TRP A 13 31.42 -30.30 30.64
CA TRP A 13 31.69 -29.87 29.26
C TRP A 13 30.41 -29.68 28.43
N TYR A 14 29.45 -30.60 28.53
CA TYR A 14 28.22 -30.54 27.77
C TYR A 14 27.33 -29.36 28.19
N ILE A 15 27.23 -29.11 29.51
CA ILE A 15 26.47 -27.98 30.07
C ILE A 15 27.14 -26.65 29.70
N ILE A 16 28.48 -26.58 29.78
CA ILE A 16 29.25 -25.41 29.37
C ILE A 16 29.04 -25.14 27.87
N SER A 17 29.07 -26.17 27.03
CA SER A 17 28.83 -26.04 25.59
C SER A 17 27.41 -25.57 25.26
N VAL A 18 26.39 -26.03 25.98
CA VAL A 18 25.01 -25.57 25.77
C VAL A 18 24.83 -24.12 26.20
N LEU A 19 25.45 -23.71 27.32
CA LEU A 19 25.45 -22.33 27.80
C LEU A 19 26.17 -21.36 26.84
N THR A 20 27.29 -21.77 26.26
CA THR A 20 28.01 -20.92 25.30
C THR A 20 27.25 -20.79 24.00
N ILE A 21 26.65 -21.87 23.47
CA ILE A 21 25.83 -21.82 22.26
C ILE A 21 24.59 -20.93 22.46
N THR A 22 23.88 -21.06 23.59
CA THR A 22 22.73 -20.19 23.90
C THR A 22 23.13 -18.73 24.05
N CYS A 23 24.27 -18.45 24.69
CA CYS A 23 24.78 -17.08 24.82
C CYS A 23 25.16 -16.48 23.45
N ILE A 24 25.79 -17.25 22.56
CA ILE A 24 26.11 -16.83 21.19
C ILE A 24 24.82 -16.55 20.38
N LEU A 25 23.79 -17.40 20.50
CA LEU A 25 22.51 -17.18 19.83
C LEU A 25 21.81 -15.90 20.31
N ILE A 26 21.86 -15.57 21.60
CA ILE A 26 21.29 -14.33 22.16
C ILE A 26 22.02 -13.10 21.61
N VAL A 27 23.36 -13.14 21.52
CA VAL A 27 24.17 -12.04 20.97
C VAL A 27 23.94 -11.86 19.46
N LEU A 28 23.77 -12.96 18.72
CA LEU A 28 23.46 -12.89 17.28
C LEU A 28 22.05 -12.36 17.02
N ALA A 29 21.05 -12.79 17.81
CA ALA A 29 19.68 -12.29 17.72
C ALA A 29 19.62 -10.78 17.99
N SER A 30 20.28 -10.32 19.06
CA SER A 30 20.29 -8.89 19.44
C SER A 30 21.06 -8.00 18.46
N LYS A 31 22.11 -8.50 17.80
CA LYS A 31 22.78 -7.76 16.70
C LYS A 31 21.94 -7.70 15.43
N CYS A 32 21.19 -8.76 15.10
CA CYS A 32 20.27 -8.74 13.96
C CYS A 32 19.14 -7.74 14.15
N ASP A 33 18.48 -7.75 15.31
CA ASP A 33 17.37 -6.83 15.62
C ASP A 33 17.80 -5.36 15.55
N ASN A 34 18.99 -5.04 16.06
CA ASN A 34 19.49 -3.67 16.04
C ASN A 34 19.78 -3.15 14.62
N ASN A 35 20.31 -3.99 13.73
CA ASN A 35 20.58 -3.61 12.34
C ASN A 35 19.32 -3.55 11.48
N ILE A 36 18.35 -4.44 11.72
CA ILE A 36 17.04 -4.40 11.08
C ILE A 36 16.30 -3.12 11.48
N SER A 37 16.26 -2.79 12.78
CA SER A 37 15.58 -1.57 13.24
C SER A 37 16.19 -0.27 12.70
N LYS A 38 17.51 -0.23 12.45
CA LYS A 38 18.17 0.92 11.83
C LYS A 38 17.80 1.06 10.36
N ARG A 39 17.72 -0.04 9.60
CA ARG A 39 17.27 -0.01 8.20
C ARG A 39 15.80 0.36 8.08
N ASP A 40 14.95 -0.17 8.95
CA ASP A 40 13.51 0.13 8.96
C ASP A 40 13.22 1.59 9.32
N LYS A 41 14.05 2.20 10.17
CA LYS A 41 13.97 3.64 10.49
C LYS A 41 14.38 4.54 9.32
N ILE A 42 15.22 4.07 8.39
CA ILE A 42 15.69 4.87 7.25
C ILE A 42 14.66 4.88 6.10
N LEU A 43 13.81 3.85 6.00
CA LEU A 43 12.82 3.70 4.92
C LEU A 43 11.46 4.36 5.20
N THR A 44 11.34 5.15 6.27
CA THR A 44 10.09 5.84 6.59
C THR A 44 9.88 7.04 5.66
N ASN A 45 8.82 7.00 4.83
CA ASN A 45 8.34 8.14 4.04
C ASN A 45 9.36 8.68 3.03
N VAL A 46 9.91 7.80 2.20
CA VAL A 46 10.80 8.18 1.10
C VAL A 46 9.98 8.45 -0.15
N GLU A 47 10.20 9.61 -0.76
CA GLU A 47 9.64 9.99 -2.06
C GLU A 47 10.78 10.14 -3.06
N TYR A 48 10.68 9.51 -4.22
CA TYR A 48 11.67 9.63 -5.27
C TYR A 48 11.06 9.42 -6.66
N THR A 49 11.69 9.97 -7.69
CA THR A 49 11.34 9.70 -9.09
C THR A 49 12.47 8.89 -9.70
N ASP A 50 12.16 7.78 -10.36
CA ASP A 50 13.16 6.97 -11.04
C ASP A 50 13.64 7.62 -12.35
N SER A 51 14.67 7.05 -12.96
CA SER A 51 15.22 7.52 -14.24
C SER A 51 14.21 7.51 -15.39
N ASN A 52 13.15 6.72 -15.28
CA ASN A 52 12.10 6.60 -16.28
C ASN A 52 10.97 7.60 -16.04
N GLY A 53 11.10 8.49 -15.05
CA GLY A 53 10.09 9.49 -14.69
C GLY A 53 8.94 8.94 -13.85
N THR A 54 9.05 7.73 -13.30
CA THR A 54 8.01 7.14 -12.44
C THR A 54 8.17 7.65 -11.02
N TYR A 55 7.10 8.19 -10.45
CA TYR A 55 7.06 8.64 -9.06
C TYR A 55 6.79 7.47 -8.10
N HIS A 56 7.63 7.35 -7.08
CA HIS A 56 7.56 6.33 -6.04
C HIS A 56 7.44 6.98 -4.67
N LYS A 57 6.51 6.47 -3.84
CA LYS A 57 6.36 6.86 -2.45
C LYS A 57 6.29 5.63 -1.56
N ILE A 58 7.26 5.48 -0.67
CA ILE A 58 7.33 4.40 0.32
C ILE A 58 6.75 4.93 1.63
N TYR A 59 5.68 4.31 2.11
CA TYR A 59 5.01 4.66 3.35
C TYR A 59 4.76 3.41 4.21
N GLN A 60 4.70 3.60 5.52
CA GLN A 60 4.34 2.53 6.45
C GLN A 60 2.83 2.50 6.69
N ASP A 61 2.29 1.31 6.91
CA ASP A 61 0.90 1.13 7.28
C ASP A 61 0.59 1.83 8.60
N LYS A 62 -0.49 2.62 8.61
CA LYS A 62 -0.98 3.33 9.79
C LYS A 62 -2.12 2.57 10.45
N LYS A 63 -2.34 2.80 11.74
CA LYS A 63 -3.50 2.23 12.43
C LYS A 63 -4.76 2.94 11.95
N PHE A 64 -5.87 2.21 11.84
CA PHE A 64 -7.17 2.81 11.48
C PHE A 64 -7.58 3.98 12.41
N LYS A 65 -7.15 3.96 13.68
CA LYS A 65 -7.39 5.07 14.63
C LYS A 65 -6.73 6.38 14.18
N ASP A 66 -5.61 6.31 13.47
CA ASP A 66 -4.85 7.49 13.03
C ASP A 66 -5.63 8.27 11.96
N LEU A 67 -6.52 7.59 11.21
CA LEU A 67 -7.46 8.21 10.27
C LEU A 67 -8.37 9.22 10.96
N LYS A 68 -8.69 9.05 12.25
CA LYS A 68 -9.50 10.02 13.01
C LYS A 68 -8.83 11.40 13.08
N LYS A 69 -7.50 11.45 13.09
CA LYS A 69 -6.72 12.69 13.13
C LYS A 69 -6.60 13.32 11.73
N GLU A 70 -6.44 12.50 10.70
CA GLU A 70 -6.22 12.97 9.32
C GLU A 70 -7.51 13.31 8.57
N ASN A 71 -8.57 12.53 8.79
CA ASN A 71 -9.85 12.68 8.11
C ASN A 71 -10.99 12.08 8.96
N LYS A 72 -11.51 12.90 9.89
CA LYS A 72 -12.57 12.50 10.82
C LYS A 72 -13.83 12.01 10.12
N THR A 73 -14.26 12.70 9.05
CA THR A 73 -15.46 12.33 8.28
C THR A 73 -15.33 10.93 7.67
N LEU A 74 -14.18 10.63 7.06
CA LEU A 74 -13.92 9.31 6.50
C LEU A 74 -13.82 8.25 7.60
N TYR A 75 -13.16 8.56 8.72
CA TYR A 75 -13.10 7.66 9.88
C TYR A 75 -14.50 7.29 10.38
N ASP A 76 -15.36 8.29 10.61
CA ASP A 76 -16.71 8.06 11.13
C ASP A 76 -17.56 7.23 10.15
N SER A 77 -17.41 7.45 8.83
CA SER A 77 -18.10 6.67 7.79
C SER A 77 -17.66 5.19 7.73
N LEU A 78 -16.40 4.91 8.05
CA LEU A 78 -15.81 3.57 7.93
C LEU A 78 -15.75 2.82 9.26
N LYS A 79 -15.94 3.50 10.40
CA LYS A 79 -15.78 2.94 11.74
C LYS A 79 -16.65 1.70 11.97
N ALA A 80 -17.87 1.68 11.44
CA ALA A 80 -18.78 0.54 11.56
C ALA A 80 -18.24 -0.74 10.89
N TYR A 81 -17.42 -0.60 9.86
CA TYR A 81 -16.85 -1.70 9.08
C TYR A 81 -15.37 -1.95 9.38
N LYS A 82 -14.83 -1.33 10.43
CA LYS A 82 -13.38 -1.37 10.76
C LYS A 82 -12.79 -2.78 10.73
N GLU A 83 -13.49 -3.76 11.30
CA GLU A 83 -13.01 -5.14 11.40
C GLU A 83 -13.06 -5.90 10.06
N GLN A 84 -13.81 -5.40 9.08
CA GLN A 84 -13.95 -5.99 7.75
C GLN A 84 -12.99 -5.36 6.73
N ILE A 85 -12.43 -4.18 7.04
CA ILE A 85 -11.52 -3.45 6.13
C ILE A 85 -10.18 -4.17 6.11
N SER A 86 -9.86 -4.75 4.96
CA SER A 86 -8.57 -5.42 4.72
C SER A 86 -7.52 -4.42 4.25
N TYR A 87 -7.92 -3.39 3.50
CA TYR A 87 -7.04 -2.33 3.02
C TYR A 87 -7.83 -1.03 2.83
N LEU A 88 -7.20 0.09 3.19
CA LEU A 88 -7.71 1.43 2.96
C LEU A 88 -6.56 2.29 2.46
N THR A 89 -6.70 2.90 1.30
CA THR A 89 -5.77 3.93 0.83
C THR A 89 -6.50 5.14 0.30
N GLN A 90 -5.89 6.29 0.51
CA GLN A 90 -6.34 7.54 -0.04
C GLN A 90 -5.14 8.24 -0.66
N PHE A 91 -5.23 8.51 -1.95
CA PHE A 91 -4.20 9.25 -2.66
C PHE A 91 -4.79 10.54 -3.22
N LYS A 92 -3.99 11.61 -3.12
CA LYS A 92 -4.26 12.90 -3.71
C LYS A 92 -3.32 13.05 -4.89
N TYR A 93 -3.84 13.35 -6.06
CA TYR A 93 -3.01 13.65 -7.22
C TYR A 93 -3.42 14.97 -7.87
N GLN A 94 -2.46 15.58 -8.52
CA GLN A 94 -2.67 16.72 -9.40
C GLN A 94 -2.16 16.34 -10.78
N LYS A 95 -3.03 16.45 -11.79
CA LYS A 95 -2.67 16.22 -13.18
C LYS A 95 -2.79 17.53 -13.95
N THR A 96 -1.70 17.96 -14.55
CA THR A 96 -1.67 19.17 -15.37
C THR A 96 -1.52 18.79 -16.84
N TYR A 97 -2.40 19.32 -17.67
CA TYR A 97 -2.36 19.23 -19.12
C TYR A 97 -2.07 20.61 -19.68
N ASN A 98 -1.06 20.68 -20.53
CA ASN A 98 -0.73 21.90 -21.25
C ASN A 98 -0.67 21.55 -22.74
N THR A 99 -1.67 21.99 -23.48
CA THR A 99 -1.61 21.88 -24.94
C THR A 99 -0.83 23.09 -25.45
N GLY A 100 0.23 22.86 -26.23
CA GLY A 100 0.83 23.94 -27.01
C GLY A 100 -0.19 24.60 -27.94
N LYS A 101 0.17 25.71 -28.59
CA LYS A 101 -0.72 26.34 -29.57
C LYS A 101 -1.02 25.37 -30.71
N VAL A 102 -2.26 24.90 -30.77
CA VAL A 102 -2.75 24.07 -31.86
C VAL A 102 -3.31 25.00 -32.92
N THR A 103 -2.75 24.95 -34.13
CA THR A 103 -3.21 25.75 -35.26
C THR A 103 -4.16 24.93 -36.13
N ASN A 104 -5.34 25.47 -36.41
CA ASN A 104 -6.24 24.92 -37.41
C ASN A 104 -5.77 25.40 -38.78
N LYS A 105 -4.72 24.79 -39.34
CA LYS A 105 -4.43 25.01 -40.76
C LYS A 105 -5.58 24.40 -41.57
N PRO A 106 -6.32 25.18 -42.39
CA PRO A 106 -7.34 24.60 -43.24
C PRO A 106 -6.69 23.63 -44.24
N VAL A 107 -7.33 22.49 -44.46
CA VAL A 107 -6.87 21.41 -45.37
C VAL A 107 -7.00 21.81 -46.86
N ARG A 108 -7.50 23.01 -47.20
CA ARG A 108 -7.59 23.50 -48.58
C ARG A 108 -7.34 25.00 -48.68
N GLU A 109 -6.45 25.36 -49.60
CA GLU A 109 -5.93 26.70 -49.92
C GLU A 109 -6.90 27.56 -50.77
N ASP A 110 -8.16 27.14 -50.98
CA ASP A 110 -9.06 27.81 -51.93
C ASP A 110 -10.02 28.86 -51.32
N VAL A 111 -9.74 29.39 -50.13
CA VAL A 111 -10.57 30.45 -49.49
C VAL A 111 -9.77 31.71 -49.17
N GLU A 112 -8.72 31.99 -49.95
CA GLU A 112 -7.83 33.14 -49.73
C GLU A 112 -8.44 34.53 -50.07
N ARG A 113 -9.74 34.64 -50.40
CA ARG A 113 -10.30 35.90 -50.94
C ARG A 113 -11.09 36.80 -50.00
N VAL A 114 -11.22 36.52 -48.70
CA VAL A 114 -11.95 37.45 -47.81
C VAL A 114 -11.34 37.56 -46.40
N ILE A 115 -10.04 37.84 -46.28
CA ILE A 115 -9.49 38.39 -45.04
C ILE A 115 -8.66 39.62 -45.42
N ASN A 116 -9.16 40.80 -45.05
CA ASN A 116 -8.44 42.04 -45.32
C ASN A 116 -7.15 42.05 -44.51
N LYS A 117 -6.04 42.52 -45.11
CA LYS A 117 -4.69 42.61 -44.52
C LYS A 117 -4.57 43.43 -43.20
N LYS A 118 -5.68 43.92 -42.64
CA LYS A 118 -5.76 44.68 -41.38
C LYS A 118 -6.41 43.92 -40.23
N ASP A 119 -6.81 42.67 -40.42
CA ASP A 119 -7.51 41.93 -39.37
C ASP A 119 -6.53 41.36 -38.34
N THR A 120 -6.36 42.07 -37.23
CA THR A 120 -5.52 41.67 -36.11
C THR A 120 -6.16 40.50 -35.36
N ILE A 121 -5.42 39.41 -35.16
CA ILE A 121 -5.87 38.27 -34.33
C ILE A 121 -6.20 38.78 -32.92
N LYS A 122 -7.46 38.63 -32.50
CA LYS A 122 -7.89 38.87 -31.12
C LYS A 122 -7.74 37.59 -30.32
N VAL A 123 -7.25 37.71 -29.08
CA VAL A 123 -7.12 36.58 -28.16
C VAL A 123 -8.21 36.67 -27.11
N TYR A 124 -9.08 35.65 -27.09
CA TYR A 124 -10.12 35.50 -26.10
C TYR A 124 -9.64 34.53 -25.02
N GLU A 125 -9.71 34.94 -23.76
CA GLU A 125 -9.25 34.15 -22.61
C GLU A 125 -10.43 33.77 -21.72
N TYR A 126 -10.65 32.47 -21.56
CA TYR A 126 -11.66 31.89 -20.69
C TYR A 126 -10.97 31.20 -19.52
N LYS A 127 -11.37 31.56 -18.30
CA LYS A 127 -10.88 30.93 -17.07
C LYS A 127 -12.05 30.28 -16.36
N SER A 128 -11.85 29.05 -15.88
CA SER A 128 -12.75 28.53 -14.84
C SER A 128 -12.64 29.41 -13.61
N GLN A 129 -13.75 29.60 -12.90
CA GLN A 129 -13.69 29.99 -11.50
C GLN A 129 -12.88 28.93 -10.74
N ASP A 130 -12.07 29.37 -9.77
CA ASP A 130 -11.30 28.47 -8.92
C ASP A 130 -12.26 27.53 -8.20
N ASN A 131 -12.33 26.28 -8.66
CA ASN A 131 -12.96 25.19 -7.94
C ASN A 131 -11.86 24.24 -7.45
N ASP A 132 -12.12 23.54 -6.35
CA ASP A 132 -11.11 22.69 -5.70
C ASP A 132 -10.63 21.50 -6.55
N SER A 133 -11.33 21.17 -7.66
CA SER A 133 -11.14 19.93 -8.43
C SER A 133 -10.61 20.12 -9.87
N LEU A 134 -10.89 21.26 -10.50
CA LEU A 134 -10.60 21.56 -11.90
C LEU A 134 -10.36 23.06 -12.09
N SER A 135 -9.16 23.41 -12.52
CA SER A 135 -8.82 24.75 -12.99
C SER A 135 -8.46 24.68 -14.47
N TYR A 136 -8.97 25.58 -15.30
CA TYR A 136 -8.53 25.72 -16.69
C TYR A 136 -8.40 27.17 -17.14
N THR A 137 -7.47 27.39 -18.07
CA THR A 137 -7.33 28.61 -18.87
C THR A 137 -7.31 28.20 -20.33
N LEU A 138 -8.31 28.64 -21.09
CA LEU A 138 -8.44 28.43 -22.52
C LEU A 138 -8.22 29.76 -23.23
N LYS A 139 -7.22 29.81 -24.13
CA LYS A 139 -6.98 30.94 -25.01
C LYS A 139 -7.34 30.57 -26.43
N ILE A 140 -8.12 31.42 -27.10
CA ILE A 140 -8.51 31.24 -28.50
C ILE A 140 -8.05 32.46 -29.27
N GLY A 141 -7.18 32.25 -30.27
CA GLY A 141 -6.84 33.27 -31.25
C GLY A 141 -7.83 33.23 -32.41
N SER A 142 -8.56 34.32 -32.63
CA SER A 142 -9.56 34.42 -33.69
C SER A 142 -9.48 35.75 -34.40
N VAL A 143 -9.62 35.70 -35.72
CA VAL A 143 -9.89 36.88 -36.56
C VAL A 143 -11.39 36.98 -36.80
N SER A 144 -11.97 35.90 -37.33
CA SER A 144 -13.41 35.67 -37.52
C SER A 144 -13.80 34.23 -37.13
N ARG A 145 -12.85 33.29 -37.26
CA ARG A 145 -12.93 31.89 -36.85
C ARG A 145 -11.72 31.50 -35.97
N PRO A 146 -11.81 30.42 -35.17
CA PRO A 146 -10.69 29.95 -34.34
C PRO A 146 -9.50 29.47 -35.20
N GLU A 147 -8.45 30.27 -35.24
CA GLU A 147 -7.20 29.97 -35.96
C GLU A 147 -6.26 29.12 -35.09
N TRP A 148 -6.22 29.40 -33.79
CA TRP A 148 -5.51 28.56 -32.83
C TRP A 148 -6.17 28.55 -31.46
N TYR A 149 -5.87 27.52 -30.67
CA TYR A 149 -6.22 27.45 -29.26
C TYR A 149 -5.06 26.93 -28.40
N GLU A 150 -5.04 27.35 -27.14
CA GLU A 150 -4.11 26.90 -26.09
C GLU A 150 -4.93 26.61 -24.83
N LEU A 151 -4.91 25.36 -24.35
CA LEU A 151 -5.60 24.92 -23.15
C LEU A 151 -4.56 24.54 -22.08
N LYS A 152 -4.64 25.22 -20.94
CA LYS A 152 -3.97 24.80 -19.70
C LYS A 152 -5.03 24.34 -18.73
N MET A 153 -4.97 23.08 -18.34
CA MET A 153 -5.92 22.47 -17.42
C MET A 153 -5.19 21.78 -16.29
N THR A 154 -5.65 21.97 -15.07
CA THR A 154 -5.16 21.28 -13.87
C THR A 154 -6.33 20.61 -13.17
N ILE A 155 -6.25 19.29 -13.03
CA ILE A 155 -7.22 18.47 -12.31
C ILE A 155 -6.58 18.12 -10.97
N LYS A 156 -7.28 18.42 -9.87
CA LYS A 156 -6.91 18.04 -8.51
C LYS A 156 -7.94 17.05 -8.01
N GLU A 157 -7.50 15.86 -7.64
CA GLU A 157 -8.44 14.80 -7.29
C GLU A 157 -7.94 13.98 -6.11
N LYS A 158 -8.89 13.55 -5.29
CA LYS A 158 -8.66 12.66 -4.16
C LYS A 158 -9.43 11.38 -4.40
N PHE A 159 -8.70 10.28 -4.57
CA PHE A 159 -9.26 8.95 -4.69
C PHE A 159 -9.13 8.21 -3.38
N THR A 160 -10.19 7.51 -3.01
CA THR A 160 -10.23 6.63 -1.84
C THR A 160 -10.57 5.23 -2.32
N LEU A 161 -9.73 4.25 -1.95
CA LEU A 161 -9.96 2.85 -2.21
C LEU A 161 -10.14 2.13 -0.87
N VAL A 162 -11.27 1.46 -0.71
CA VAL A 162 -11.56 0.64 0.47
C VAL A 162 -11.81 -0.77 -0.01
N ASN A 163 -11.01 -1.73 0.46
CA ASN A 163 -11.28 -3.15 0.24
C ASN A 163 -11.80 -3.78 1.53
N LYS A 164 -13.00 -4.35 1.48
CA LYS A 164 -13.64 -5.05 2.58
C LYS A 164 -13.71 -6.54 2.26
N THR A 165 -13.40 -7.38 3.23
CA THR A 165 -13.68 -8.82 3.13
C THR A 165 -14.95 -9.10 3.93
N ALA A 166 -16.01 -9.51 3.24
CA ALA A 166 -17.25 -9.93 3.88
C ALA A 166 -17.07 -11.29 4.58
N SER A 167 -17.97 -11.60 5.51
CA SER A 167 -17.91 -12.82 6.34
C SER A 167 -18.02 -14.12 5.53
N ASP A 168 -18.56 -14.04 4.32
CA ASP A 168 -18.64 -15.12 3.33
C ASP A 168 -17.35 -15.32 2.50
N GLY A 169 -16.34 -14.48 2.72
CA GLY A 169 -15.06 -14.50 2.00
C GLY A 169 -15.06 -13.68 0.70
N THR A 170 -16.17 -13.00 0.37
CA THR A 170 -16.27 -12.12 -0.80
C THR A 170 -15.49 -10.82 -0.58
N ASN A 171 -14.77 -10.36 -1.60
CA ASN A 171 -14.05 -9.07 -1.55
C ASN A 171 -14.91 -7.98 -2.18
N HIS A 172 -15.11 -6.90 -1.45
CA HIS A 172 -15.83 -5.72 -1.90
C HIS A 172 -14.86 -4.55 -2.01
N LEU A 173 -14.58 -4.13 -3.23
CA LEU A 173 -13.80 -2.93 -3.51
C LEU A 173 -14.76 -1.74 -3.68
N THR A 174 -14.58 -0.72 -2.84
CA THR A 174 -15.26 0.57 -2.97
C THR A 174 -14.24 1.60 -3.44
N MET A 175 -14.55 2.29 -4.53
CA MET A 175 -13.79 3.42 -5.04
C MET A 175 -14.63 4.69 -4.90
N ASP A 176 -14.05 5.75 -4.35
CA ASP A 176 -14.70 7.05 -4.21
C ASP A 176 -13.77 8.17 -4.68
N THR A 177 -14.34 9.19 -5.33
CA THR A 177 -13.60 10.36 -5.84
C THR A 177 -14.23 11.67 -5.37
N SER A 178 -13.38 12.63 -5.01
CA SER A 178 -13.82 13.96 -4.59
C SER A 178 -14.51 14.78 -5.67
N ASN A 179 -14.24 14.52 -6.96
CA ASN A 179 -14.81 15.30 -8.05
C ASN A 179 -16.20 14.82 -8.52
N LYS A 180 -16.77 13.79 -7.86
CA LYS A 180 -18.03 13.13 -8.24
C LYS A 180 -18.06 12.62 -9.69
N GLY A 181 -16.90 12.40 -10.30
CA GLY A 181 -16.77 11.78 -11.61
C GLY A 181 -17.30 10.35 -11.59
N ASN A 182 -17.81 9.89 -12.73
CA ASN A 182 -18.26 8.51 -12.87
C ASN A 182 -17.04 7.59 -13.04
N ILE A 183 -16.89 6.59 -12.16
CA ILE A 183 -15.81 5.59 -12.24
C ILE A 183 -16.36 4.37 -12.98
N THR A 184 -15.77 4.05 -14.14
CA THR A 184 -16.16 2.93 -15.00
C THR A 184 -14.94 2.08 -15.36
N ASP A 185 -15.16 0.87 -15.89
CA ASP A 185 -14.12 -0.05 -16.38
C ASP A 185 -13.03 -0.45 -15.35
N VAL A 186 -13.45 -0.66 -14.11
CA VAL A 186 -12.55 -1.06 -13.02
C VAL A 186 -12.12 -2.53 -13.15
N THR A 187 -10.84 -2.77 -13.39
CA THR A 187 -10.24 -4.11 -13.34
C THR A 187 -9.67 -4.39 -11.95
N THR A 188 -10.04 -5.53 -11.35
CA THR A 188 -9.51 -5.94 -10.05
C THR A 188 -8.74 -7.26 -10.16
N TYR A 189 -7.61 -7.33 -9.47
CA TYR A 189 -6.82 -8.56 -9.37
C TYR A 189 -6.44 -8.80 -7.92
N LYS A 190 -6.79 -9.98 -7.40
CA LYS A 190 -6.35 -10.44 -6.09
C LYS A 190 -5.41 -11.63 -6.27
N LYS A 191 -4.13 -11.43 -5.93
CA LYS A 191 -3.17 -12.54 -5.86
C LYS A 191 -3.66 -13.54 -4.80
N LYS A 192 -3.78 -14.82 -5.18
CA LYS A 192 -4.14 -15.89 -4.25
C LYS A 192 -3.12 -15.93 -3.11
N GLU A 193 -3.57 -15.71 -1.87
CA GLU A 193 -2.70 -15.84 -0.72
C GLU A 193 -2.22 -17.30 -0.61
N LYS A 194 -0.90 -17.49 -0.62
CA LYS A 194 -0.33 -18.79 -0.24
C LYS A 194 -0.60 -18.97 1.26
N LYS A 195 -1.60 -19.78 1.61
CA LYS A 195 -1.75 -20.28 2.97
C LYS A 195 -0.44 -20.99 3.33
N GLY A 196 0.37 -20.38 4.18
CA GLY A 196 1.65 -20.98 4.60
C GLY A 196 1.39 -22.34 5.24
N PHE A 197 2.16 -23.36 4.86
CA PHE A 197 2.11 -24.72 5.43
C PHE A 197 2.06 -24.72 6.96
N TRP A 198 2.77 -23.79 7.59
CA TRP A 198 2.79 -23.56 9.04
C TRP A 198 1.46 -23.14 9.66
N LYS A 199 0.55 -22.49 8.91
CA LYS A 199 -0.79 -22.11 9.39
C LYS A 199 -1.74 -23.31 9.51
N ARG A 200 -1.33 -24.51 9.06
CA ARG A 200 -2.08 -25.77 9.22
C ARG A 200 -1.78 -26.47 10.55
N PHE A 201 -0.72 -26.06 11.26
CA PHE A 201 -0.39 -26.58 12.58
C PHE A 201 -1.09 -25.75 13.65
N LYS A 202 -1.80 -26.42 14.56
CA LYS A 202 -2.41 -25.82 15.75
C LYS A 202 -1.84 -26.54 16.97
N ALA A 203 -1.46 -25.79 18.00
CA ALA A 203 -1.13 -26.37 19.31
C ALA A 203 -2.36 -26.25 20.20
N GLY A 204 -2.74 -27.34 20.86
CA GLY A 204 -3.92 -27.38 21.72
C GLY A 204 -3.83 -28.47 22.77
N PRO A 205 -4.72 -28.43 23.79
CA PRO A 205 -4.79 -29.50 24.77
C PRO A 205 -5.12 -30.82 24.07
N SER A 206 -4.33 -31.85 24.36
CA SER A 206 -4.51 -33.20 23.85
C SER A 206 -4.62 -34.18 24.99
N VAL A 207 -5.57 -35.10 24.88
CA VAL A 207 -5.71 -36.26 25.74
C VAL A 207 -5.22 -37.47 24.95
N SER A 208 -4.22 -38.16 25.47
CA SER A 208 -3.66 -39.37 24.85
C SER A 208 -3.71 -40.52 25.84
N VAL A 209 -3.97 -41.73 25.34
CA VAL A 209 -3.91 -42.95 26.14
C VAL A 209 -2.63 -43.67 25.76
N GLY A 210 -1.79 -43.96 26.73
CA GLY A 210 -0.47 -44.53 26.49
C GLY A 210 0.01 -45.35 27.67
N TYR A 211 1.03 -46.16 27.42
CA TYR A 211 1.71 -46.92 28.47
C TYR A 211 2.64 -45.98 29.24
N ASP A 212 2.40 -45.81 30.54
CA ASP A 212 3.26 -45.04 31.41
C ASP A 212 4.47 -45.91 31.83
N PRO A 213 5.69 -45.59 31.39
CA PRO A 213 6.87 -46.39 31.72
C PRO A 213 7.27 -46.30 33.21
N ILE A 214 6.78 -45.31 33.96
CA ILE A 214 7.06 -45.13 35.39
C ILE A 214 6.15 -46.01 36.24
N HIS A 215 4.84 -46.01 35.95
CA HIS A 215 3.84 -46.77 36.70
C HIS A 215 3.48 -48.13 36.07
N LYS A 216 4.11 -48.48 34.94
CA LYS A 216 3.94 -49.73 34.19
C LYS A 216 2.49 -50.10 33.91
N ASN A 217 1.64 -49.10 33.71
CA ASN A 217 0.21 -49.26 33.46
C ASN A 217 -0.23 -48.40 32.26
N MET A 218 -1.39 -48.73 31.67
CA MET A 218 -2.01 -47.85 30.69
C MET A 218 -2.66 -46.68 31.43
N GLY A 219 -2.23 -45.47 31.09
CA GLY A 219 -2.67 -44.24 31.70
C GLY A 219 -3.18 -43.25 30.66
N MET A 220 -4.04 -42.34 31.11
CA MET A 220 -4.46 -41.18 30.33
C MET A 220 -3.51 -40.02 30.63
N THR A 221 -2.84 -39.50 29.61
CA THR A 221 -1.92 -38.37 29.72
C THR A 221 -2.54 -37.14 29.06
N ILE A 222 -2.61 -36.05 29.82
CA ILE A 222 -3.05 -34.74 29.36
C ILE A 222 -1.80 -33.91 29.05
N GLY A 223 -1.71 -33.38 27.83
CA GLY A 223 -0.57 -32.59 27.37
C GLY A 223 -0.93 -31.56 26.32
N VAL A 224 0.09 -30.96 25.71
CA VAL A 224 -0.06 -30.07 24.55
C VAL A 224 0.30 -30.86 23.30
N GLY A 225 -0.68 -31.06 22.43
CA GLY A 225 -0.52 -31.74 21.16
C GLY A 225 -0.37 -30.75 20.01
N VAL A 226 0.41 -31.13 19.00
CA VAL A 226 0.45 -30.43 17.71
C VAL A 226 -0.51 -31.15 16.77
N MET A 227 -1.54 -30.45 16.31
CA MET A 227 -2.56 -30.96 15.41
C MET A 227 -2.37 -30.37 14.00
N PHE A 228 -2.60 -31.19 12.98
CA PHE A 228 -2.55 -30.79 11.58
C PHE A 228 -3.95 -30.74 10.98
N ASP A 229 -4.35 -29.56 10.50
CA ASP A 229 -5.67 -29.34 9.89
C ASP A 229 -5.66 -29.81 8.42
N LEU A 230 -6.17 -31.02 8.19
CA LEU A 230 -6.28 -31.65 6.87
C LEU A 230 -7.32 -30.97 5.95
N THR A 231 -8.23 -30.18 6.51
CA THR A 231 -9.38 -29.61 5.77
C THR A 231 -9.10 -28.25 5.12
N LYS A 232 -7.92 -27.66 5.34
CA LYS A 232 -7.56 -26.30 4.88
C LYS A 232 -6.54 -26.22 3.75
#